data_AF-A0A936GGS8-F1
#
_entry.id   AF-A0A936GGS8-F1
#
_cell.length_a   1.000
_cell.length_b   1.000
_cell.length_c   1.000
_cell.angle_alpha   90.00
_cell.angle_beta   90.00
_cell.angle_gamma   90.00
#
_symmetry.space_group_name_H-M   'P 1'
#
loop_
_entity.id
_entity.type
_entity.pdbx_description
1 polymer ?
#
loop_
_entity_poly.entity_id
_entity_poly.type
_entity_poly.pdbx_seq_one_letter_code
_entity_poly.pdbx_strand_id
1 'polypeptide(L)' 'MGLALTNNTIDKYFGFLSRIDNDSKKKMIIKLTESIETKEEPRFNLGSLFGAWEDNKDSDEIIKEIKNARVNNKNITGF' A
#
# COMPACT_ATOMS: atom_id res chain seq x y z
N MET A 1 -1.46 -14.88 13.41
CA MET A 1 -2.16 -15.95 14.16
C MET A 1 -3.55 -15.45 14.50
N GLY A 2 -4.59 -16.05 13.91
CA GLY A 2 -5.98 -15.69 14.22
C GLY A 2 -6.56 -16.67 15.24
N LEU A 3 -7.06 -16.17 16.36
CA LEU A 3 -7.80 -16.99 17.32
C LEU A 3 -9.27 -17.04 16.87
N ALA A 4 -9.74 -18.21 16.45
CA ALA A 4 -11.17 -18.42 16.20
C ALA A 4 -11.90 -18.54 17.54
N LEU A 5 -12.76 -17.57 17.85
CA LEU A 5 -13.54 -17.57 19.08
C LEU A 5 -14.75 -18.49 18.96
N THR A 6 -15.08 -19.18 20.05
CA THR A 6 -16.37 -19.90 20.17
C THR A 6 -17.50 -18.93 20.49
N ASN A 7 -18.74 -19.26 20.13
CA ASN A 7 -19.91 -18.41 20.38
C ASN A 7 -20.06 -18.01 21.86
N ASN A 8 -19.81 -18.93 22.79
CA ASN A 8 -19.84 -18.67 24.23
C ASN A 8 -18.82 -17.59 24.65
N THR A 9 -17.66 -17.58 24.02
CA THR A 9 -16.64 -16.55 24.28
C THR A 9 -17.06 -15.20 23.70
N ILE A 10 -17.68 -15.18 22.53
CA ILE A 10 -18.22 -13.96 21.89
C ILE A 10 -19.30 -13.33 22.78
N ASP A 11 -20.23 -14.13 23.30
CA ASP A 11 -21.33 -13.64 24.15
C ASP A 11 -20.81 -12.99 25.45
N LYS A 12 -19.74 -13.54 26.04
CA LYS A 12 -19.09 -12.95 27.21
C LYS A 12 -18.50 -11.58 26.93
N TYR A 13 -17.79 -11.43 25.80
CA TYR A 13 -17.27 -10.13 25.38
C TYR A 13 -18.40 -9.16 25.03
N PHE A 14 -19.45 -9.64 24.35
CA PHE A 14 -20.61 -8.82 24.01
C PHE A 14 -21.34 -8.31 25.25
N GLY A 15 -21.46 -9.11 26.31
CA GLY A 15 -22.07 -8.69 27.57
C GLY A 15 -21.35 -7.52 28.26
N PHE A 16 -20.04 -7.37 28.03
CA PHE A 16 -19.30 -6.17 28.44
C PHE A 16 -19.65 -4.98 27.54
N LEU A 17 -19.64 -5.18 26.22
CA LEU A 17 -19.94 -4.14 25.23
C LEU A 17 -21.38 -3.62 25.31
N SER A 18 -22.33 -4.44 25.72
CA SER A 18 -23.74 -4.07 25.84
C SER A 18 -23.97 -3.00 26.90
N ARG A 19 -23.10 -2.89 27.91
CA ARG A 19 -23.22 -1.96 29.04
C ARG A 19 -22.61 -0.58 28.78
N ILE A 20 -21.92 -0.41 27.65
CA ILE A 20 -21.26 0.84 27.27
C ILE A 20 -22.29 1.81 26.66
N ASP A 21 -22.02 3.12 26.73
CA ASP A 21 -22.83 4.16 26.10
C ASP A 21 -22.89 4.02 24.56
N ASN A 22 -23.91 4.64 23.97
CA ASN A 22 -24.20 4.51 22.54
C ASN A 22 -23.12 5.14 21.64
N ASP A 23 -22.43 6.18 22.08
CA ASP A 23 -21.41 6.85 21.27
C ASP A 23 -20.13 6.04 21.21
N SER A 24 -19.73 5.46 22.34
CA SER A 24 -18.63 4.51 22.41
C SER A 24 -18.92 3.24 21.60
N LYS A 25 -20.16 2.73 21.60
CA LYS A 25 -20.57 1.61 20.71
C LYS A 25 -20.39 1.95 19.24
N LYS A 26 -20.85 3.13 18.79
CA LYS A 26 -20.67 3.60 17.40
C LYS A 26 -19.18 3.71 17.02
N LYS A 27 -18.35 4.29 17.89
CA LYS A 27 -16.89 4.38 17.67
C LYS A 27 -16.24 3.02 17.54
N MET A 28 -16.69 2.05 18.34
CA MET A 28 -16.14 0.70 18.34
C MET A 28 -16.52 -0.07 17.08
N ILE A 29 -17.75 0.11 16.57
CA ILE A 29 -18.15 -0.41 15.26
C ILE A 29 -17.23 0.13 14.17
N ILE A 30 -17.00 1.44 14.13
CA ILE A 30 -16.09 2.07 13.14
C ILE A 30 -14.70 1.45 13.20
N LYS A 31 -14.09 1.37 14.39
CA LYS A 31 -12.76 0.76 14.57
C LYS A 31 -12.70 -0.71 14.18
N LEU A 32 -13.76 -1.47 14.47
CA LEU A 32 -13.84 -2.88 14.09
C LEU A 32 -13.96 -3.01 12.57
N THR A 33 -14.79 -2.20 11.93
CA THR A 33 -14.89 -2.13 10.46
C THR A 33 -13.52 -1.81 9.86
N GLU A 34 -12.84 -0.77 10.35
CA GLU A 34 -11.48 -0.39 9.91
C GLU A 34 -10.43 -1.50 10.14
N SER A 35 -10.61 -2.33 11.17
CA SER A 35 -9.70 -3.46 11.45
C SER A 35 -9.91 -4.65 10.51
N ILE A 36 -11.11 -4.75 9.91
CA ILE A 36 -11.48 -5.79 8.93
C ILE A 36 -11.15 -5.31 7.52
N GLU A 37 -11.37 -4.02 7.25
CA GLU A 37 -10.93 -3.36 6.03
C GLU A 37 -9.40 -3.32 6.02
N THR A 38 -8.79 -4.35 5.45
CA THR A 38 -7.39 -4.33 5.05
C THR A 38 -7.23 -3.08 4.20
N LYS A 39 -6.59 -2.04 4.74
CA LYS A 39 -6.20 -0.87 3.95
C LYS A 39 -5.42 -1.43 2.78
N GLU A 40 -6.02 -1.42 1.59
CA GLU A 40 -5.24 -1.61 0.38
C GLU A 40 -4.14 -0.56 0.50
N GLU A 41 -2.89 -0.99 0.60
CA GLU A 41 -1.72 -0.13 0.34
C GLU A 41 -2.13 0.76 -0.83
N PRO A 42 -2.11 2.11 -0.69
CA PRO A 42 -2.67 2.99 -1.70
C PRO A 42 -2.10 2.55 -3.03
N ARG A 43 -2.96 2.00 -3.90
CA ARG A 43 -2.52 1.37 -5.14
C ARG A 43 -1.61 2.37 -5.81
N PHE A 44 -0.32 2.02 -5.93
CA PHE A 44 0.70 2.91 -6.43
C PHE A 44 0.19 3.54 -7.73
N ASN A 45 -0.19 4.82 -7.66
CA ASN A 45 -0.88 5.46 -8.74
C ASN A 45 0.18 5.93 -9.72
N LEU A 46 0.27 5.30 -10.90
CA LEU A 46 1.21 5.73 -11.94
C LEU A 46 1.06 7.21 -12.30
N GLY A 47 -0.14 7.79 -12.11
CA GLY A 47 -0.38 9.21 -12.29
C GLY A 47 0.36 10.10 -11.30
N SER A 48 0.72 9.61 -10.10
CA SER A 48 1.55 10.38 -9.15
C SER A 48 3.03 10.45 -9.57
N LEU A 49 3.44 9.69 -10.58
CA LEU A 49 4.79 9.79 -11.17
C LEU A 49 4.87 10.84 -12.28
N PHE A 50 3.73 11.31 -12.78
CA PHE A 50 3.70 12.32 -13.84
C PHE A 50 4.24 13.66 -13.31
N GLY A 51 5.33 14.14 -13.90
CA GLY A 51 5.98 15.40 -13.48
C GLY A 51 6.87 15.29 -12.24
N ALA A 52 7.04 14.10 -11.66
CA ALA A 52 7.99 13.88 -10.56
C ALA A 52 9.46 13.81 -11.02
N TRP A 53 9.69 13.81 -12.34
CA TRP A 53 11.03 13.82 -12.91
C TRP A 53 11.55 15.26 -12.97
N GLU A 54 12.47 15.56 -12.04
CA GLU A 54 13.27 16.79 -12.02
C GLU A 54 14.70 16.42 -12.45
N ASP A 55 15.13 16.91 -13.60
CA ASP A 55 16.49 16.71 -14.11
C ASP A 55 17.07 18.05 -14.54
N ASN A 56 18.36 18.23 -14.26
CA ASN A 56 19.13 19.39 -14.72
C ASN A 56 19.68 19.19 -16.14
N LYS A 57 19.61 17.95 -16.67
CA LYS A 57 20.04 17.61 -18.02
C LYS A 57 19.04 18.13 -19.05
N ASP A 58 19.58 18.69 -20.13
CA ASP A 58 18.78 19.06 -21.28
C ASP A 58 18.27 17.82 -22.04
N SER A 59 17.15 17.98 -22.76
CA SER A 59 16.55 16.91 -23.57
C SER A 59 17.54 16.30 -24.56
N ASP A 60 18.43 17.10 -25.15
CA ASP A 60 19.43 16.61 -26.11
C ASP A 60 20.51 15.74 -25.44
N GLU A 61 20.85 16.05 -24.19
CA GLU A 61 21.81 15.28 -23.39
C GLU A 61 21.24 13.90 -23.04
N ILE A 62 19.97 13.86 -22.63
CA ILE A 62 19.24 12.62 -22.35
C ILE A 62 19.15 11.75 -23.61
N ILE A 63 18.79 12.34 -24.75
CA ILE A 63 18.71 11.61 -26.03
C ILE A 63 20.08 11.07 -26.44
N LYS A 64 21.16 11.83 -26.22
CA LYS A 64 22.53 11.41 -26.52
C LYS A 64 22.97 10.27 -25.60
N GLU A 65 22.65 10.33 -24.31
CA GLU A 65 22.93 9.26 -23.35
C GLU A 65 22.22 7.96 -23.72
N ILE A 66 20.92 8.02 -24.05
CA ILE A 66 20.15 6.85 -24.48
C ILE A 66 20.71 6.25 -25.78
N LYS A 67 21.10 7.09 -26.74
CA LYS A 67 21.71 6.64 -28.00
C LYS A 67 23.08 5.98 -27.76
N ASN A 68 23.89 6.54 -26.87
CA ASN A 68 25.21 6.00 -26.54
C ASN A 68 25.09 4.68 -25.73
N ALA A 69 24.11 4.58 -24.82
CA ALA A 69 23.82 3.36 -24.09
C ALA A 69 23.34 2.22 -24.99
N ARG A 70 22.69 2.54 -26.13
CA ARG A 70 22.28 1.57 -27.16
C ARG A 70 23.45 1.06 -28.01
N VAL A 71 24.67 1.56 -27.85
CA VAL A 71 25.85 0.97 -28.49
C VAL A 71 26.16 -0.35 -27.78
N ASN A 72 25.63 -1.41 -28.40
CA ASN A 72 25.88 -2.81 -28.09
C ASN A 72 27.36 -3.04 -27.72
N ASN A 73 27.62 -3.39 -26.46
CA ASN A 73 28.91 -3.95 -26.04
C ASN A 73 29.11 -5.25 -26.85
N LYS A 74 29.76 -5.17 -28.01
CA LYS A 74 30.17 -6.33 -28.82
C LYS A 74 31.20 -7.23 -28.12
N ASN A 75 31.42 -7.06 -26.80
CA ASN A 75 32.38 -7.80 -25.98
C ASN A 75 31.71 -8.83 -25.05
N ILE A 76 30.44 -9.20 -25.26
CA ILE A 76 29.82 -10.34 -24.55
C ILE A 76 29.90 -11.65 -25.37
N THR A 77 30.81 -11.75 -26.34
CA THR A 77 31.17 -13.04 -26.96
C THR A 77 32.34 -13.65 -26.18
N GLY A 78 31.99 -14.44 -25.17
CA GLY A 78 32.93 -15.17 -24.32
C GLY A 78 32.22 -16.26 -23.53
N PHE A 79 31.45 -17.10 -24.22
CA PHE A 79 31.00 -18.43 -23.77
C PHE A 79 31.02 -19.36 -24.98
#